data_AF-A0A3C0RYG0-F1
#
_entry.id   AF-A0A3C0RYG0-F1
#
_cell.length_a   1.000
_cell.length_b   1.000
_cell.length_c   1.000
_cell.angle_alpha   90.00
_cell.angle_beta   90.00
_cell.angle_gamma   90.00
#
_symmetry.space_group_name_H-M   'P 1'
#
loop_
_entity.id
_entity.type
_entity.pdbx_description
1 polymer ?
#
loop_
_entity_poly.entity_id
_entity_poly.type
_entity_poly.pdbx_seq_one_letter_code
_entity_poly.pdbx_strand_id
1 'polypeptide(L)'
;MQTYNVIYQTEKGPKTEYEFKFNEYVLFAGFNHQNIFDNKTLTHVGDKSIIVYSSNKAFIDKDFVNYISRIKYPVLLHCSNESLNHNTFYYRRAKAVLRSGGWDPNITKTNVFSV
;
A
#
# COMPACT_ATOMS: atom_id res chain seq x y z
N MET A 1 3.76 -11.04 20.33
CA MET A 1 3.67 -10.85 18.86
C MET A 1 3.59 -9.37 18.58
N GLN A 2 4.22 -8.89 17.51
CA GLN A 2 4.27 -7.46 17.20
C GLN A 2 3.17 -7.08 16.21
N THR A 3 2.45 -6.00 16.49
CA THR A 3 1.30 -5.55 15.69
C THR A 3 1.75 -4.61 14.57
N TYR A 4 1.30 -4.86 13.33
CA TYR A 4 1.49 -3.96 12.19
C TYR A 4 0.35 -2.93 12.09
N ASN A 5 0.69 -1.72 11.62
CA ASN A 5 -0.29 -0.69 11.29
C ASN A 5 -0.72 -0.83 9.83
N VAL A 6 -1.98 -1.19 9.55
CA VAL A 6 -2.51 -1.22 8.18
C VAL A 6 -3.28 0.07 7.94
N ILE A 7 -2.64 1.00 7.23
CA ILE A 7 -3.16 2.36 7.03
C ILE A 7 -3.83 2.43 5.66
N TYR A 8 -5.15 2.46 5.65
CA TYR A 8 -5.99 2.64 4.47
C TYR A 8 -6.08 4.11 4.11
N GLN A 9 -5.49 4.47 2.97
CA GLN A 9 -5.60 5.78 2.34
C GLN A 9 -6.77 5.84 1.34
N THR A 10 -7.62 4.83 1.37
CA THR A 10 -8.87 4.74 0.62
C THR A 10 -10.05 4.86 1.57
N GLU A 11 -11.12 5.50 1.11
CA GLU A 11 -12.38 5.51 1.86
C GLU A 11 -12.93 4.10 2.00
N LYS A 12 -13.49 3.78 3.17
CA LYS A 12 -14.21 2.53 3.39
C LYS A 12 -15.61 2.65 2.78
N GLY A 13 -15.97 1.75 1.89
CA GLY A 13 -17.31 1.71 1.30
C GLY A 13 -17.49 0.61 0.27
N PRO A 14 -18.63 0.58 -0.45
CA PRO A 14 -18.93 -0.49 -1.40
C PRO A 14 -17.87 -0.71 -2.48
N LYS A 15 -17.13 0.36 -2.86
CA LYS A 15 -16.06 0.31 -3.86
C LYS A 15 -14.75 -0.31 -3.37
N THR A 16 -14.54 -0.40 -2.06
CA THR A 16 -13.30 -0.88 -1.44
C THR A 16 -13.55 -2.10 -0.54
N GLU A 17 -14.80 -2.54 -0.44
CA GLU A 17 -15.21 -3.62 0.44
C GLU A 17 -14.57 -4.95 0.04
N TYR A 18 -14.47 -5.21 -1.26
CA TYR A 18 -13.83 -6.41 -1.76
C TYR A 18 -12.35 -6.47 -1.34
N GLU A 19 -11.58 -5.42 -1.66
CA GLU A 19 -10.16 -5.34 -1.34
C GLU A 19 -9.93 -5.34 0.17
N PHE A 20 -10.78 -4.66 0.94
CA PHE A 20 -10.72 -4.71 2.40
C PHE A 20 -10.90 -6.13 2.93
N LYS A 21 -11.93 -6.86 2.45
CA LYS A 21 -12.17 -8.26 2.88
C LYS A 21 -11.04 -9.19 2.43
N PHE A 22 -10.53 -9.03 1.21
CA PHE A 22 -9.41 -9.82 0.73
C PHE A 22 -8.15 -9.58 1.59
N ASN A 23 -7.85 -8.31 1.89
CA ASN A 23 -6.72 -7.96 2.73
C ASN A 23 -6.87 -8.55 4.14
N GLU A 24 -8.02 -8.35 4.79
CA GLU A 24 -8.29 -8.82 6.15
C GLU A 24 -8.25 -10.34 6.25
N TYR A 25 -8.99 -11.04 5.38
CA TYR A 25 -9.27 -12.46 5.55
C TYR A 25 -8.32 -13.38 4.77
N VAL A 26 -7.54 -12.84 3.83
CA VAL A 26 -6.62 -13.64 3.02
C VAL A 26 -5.19 -13.15 3.22
N LEU A 27 -4.90 -11.91 2.82
CA LEU A 27 -3.51 -11.44 2.78
C LEU A 27 -2.92 -11.27 4.19
N PHE A 28 -3.73 -10.82 5.15
CA PHE A 28 -3.30 -10.48 6.51
C PHE A 28 -3.78 -11.45 7.58
N ALA A 29 -4.46 -12.53 7.20
CA ALA A 29 -5.04 -13.51 8.13
C ALA A 29 -4.02 -14.16 9.09
N GLY A 30 -2.74 -14.18 8.70
CA GLY A 30 -1.66 -14.85 9.44
C GLY A 30 -0.87 -13.97 10.41
N PHE A 31 -1.18 -12.68 10.58
CA PHE A 31 -0.41 -11.82 11.49
C PHE A 31 -1.24 -10.75 12.22
N ASN A 32 -0.73 -10.34 13.39
CA ASN A 32 -1.37 -9.31 14.21
C ASN A 32 -1.26 -7.94 13.53
N HIS A 33 -2.40 -7.29 13.31
CA HIS A 33 -2.46 -5.97 12.74
C HIS A 33 -3.63 -5.15 13.29
N GLN A 34 -3.56 -3.85 13.09
CA GLN A 34 -4.67 -2.93 13.34
C GLN A 34 -4.96 -2.12 12.08
N ASN A 35 -6.23 -2.00 11.74
CA ASN A 35 -6.70 -1.26 10.58
C ASN A 35 -6.97 0.21 10.96
N ILE A 36 -6.33 1.13 10.24
CA ILE A 36 -6.45 2.57 10.42
C ILE A 36 -6.98 3.16 9.11
N PHE A 37 -8.18 3.73 9.12
CA PHE A 37 -8.78 4.36 7.94
C PHE A 37 -8.46 5.85 7.94
N ASP A 38 -7.36 6.22 7.29
CA ASP A 38 -6.84 7.60 7.25
C ASP A 38 -7.52 8.46 6.18
N ASN A 39 -8.24 7.84 5.24
CA ASN A 39 -9.09 8.49 4.22
C ASN A 39 -8.40 9.66 3.50
N LYS A 40 -7.15 9.46 3.07
CA LYS A 40 -6.32 10.48 2.37
C LYS A 40 -5.98 11.73 3.19
N THR A 41 -6.14 11.71 4.50
CA THR A 41 -5.71 12.85 5.34
C THR A 41 -4.19 12.92 5.50
N LEU A 42 -3.47 11.82 5.27
CA LEU A 42 -2.00 11.73 5.31
C LEU A 42 -1.40 12.09 6.68
N THR A 43 -2.14 11.77 7.75
CA THR A 43 -1.81 12.19 9.12
C THR A 43 -1.16 11.09 9.94
N HIS A 44 -1.57 9.83 9.74
CA HIS A 44 -1.06 8.71 10.52
C HIS A 44 0.34 8.28 10.06
N VAL A 45 1.34 8.53 10.90
CA VAL A 45 2.73 8.09 10.71
C VAL A 45 3.08 7.10 11.82
N GLY A 46 3.57 5.92 11.45
CA GLY A 46 3.96 4.90 12.42
C GLY A 46 5.00 3.95 11.87
N ASP A 47 5.80 3.37 12.77
CA ASP A 47 6.69 2.27 12.40
C ASP A 47 5.87 1.02 12.03
N LYS A 48 6.48 0.12 11.26
CA LYS A 48 5.87 -1.17 10.85
C LYS A 48 4.49 -0.96 10.23
N SER A 49 4.45 -0.07 9.24
CA SER A 49 3.23 0.29 8.55
C SER A 49 3.12 -0.39 7.19
N ILE A 50 1.93 -0.87 6.89
CA ILE A 50 1.46 -1.25 5.55
C ILE A 50 0.55 -0.13 5.07
N ILE A 51 0.93 0.56 3.99
CA ILE A 51 0.15 1.66 3.43
C ILE A 51 -0.68 1.10 2.28
N VAL A 52 -1.99 1.01 2.48
CA VAL A 52 -2.94 0.54 1.47
C VAL A 52 -3.49 1.74 0.73
N TYR A 53 -3.27 1.78 -0.58
CA TYR A 53 -3.73 2.88 -1.41
C TYR A 53 -4.05 2.41 -2.83
N SER A 54 -4.87 3.22 -3.50
CA SER A 54 -5.14 3.12 -4.94
C SER A 54 -4.92 4.51 -5.51
N SER A 55 -4.14 4.59 -6.58
CA SER A 55 -4.24 5.73 -7.48
C SER A 55 -5.10 5.33 -8.67
N ASN A 56 -5.25 6.21 -9.66
CA ASN A 56 -5.51 5.91 -11.08
C ASN A 56 -4.79 6.94 -11.97
N LYS A 57 -3.87 7.69 -11.35
CA LYS A 57 -3.19 8.82 -11.93
C LYS A 57 -1.89 8.33 -12.55
N ALA A 58 -1.51 8.94 -13.68
CA ALA A 58 -0.19 8.73 -14.27
C ALA A 58 0.95 9.09 -13.30
N PHE A 59 0.69 10.01 -12.36
CA PHE A 59 1.63 10.44 -11.33
C PHE A 59 0.96 10.47 -9.96
N ILE A 60 1.71 10.03 -8.96
CA ILE A 60 1.30 10.11 -7.55
C ILE A 60 1.49 11.54 -7.04
N ASP A 61 0.55 12.01 -6.21
CA ASP A 61 0.57 13.35 -5.64
C ASP A 61 1.82 13.57 -4.75
N LYS A 62 2.43 14.75 -4.84
CA LYS A 62 3.65 15.09 -4.07
C LYS A 62 3.43 14.94 -2.57
N ASP A 63 2.25 15.32 -2.08
CA ASP A 63 1.91 15.22 -0.66
C ASP A 63 1.91 13.77 -0.18
N PHE A 64 1.47 12.83 -1.03
CA PHE A 64 1.52 11.41 -0.73
C PHE A 64 2.95 10.88 -0.70
N VAL A 65 3.80 11.32 -1.63
CA VAL A 65 5.24 10.97 -1.62
C VAL A 65 5.92 11.51 -0.36
N ASN A 66 5.63 12.75 0.03
CA ASN A 66 6.11 13.38 1.27
C ASN A 66 5.56 12.67 2.52
N TYR A 67 4.35 12.14 2.45
CA TYR A 67 3.79 11.31 3.50
C TYR A 67 4.56 9.99 3.66
N ILE A 68 4.76 9.24 2.57
CA ILE A 68 5.51 7.97 2.59
C ILE A 68 6.93 8.19 3.11
N SER A 69 7.58 9.31 2.77
CA SER A 69 8.96 9.58 3.19
C SER A 69 9.13 9.77 4.71
N ARG A 70 8.05 10.15 5.41
CA ARG A 70 8.00 10.23 6.88
C ARG A 70 7.93 8.87 7.57
N ILE A 71 7.60 7.82 6.83
CA ILE A 71 7.44 6.47 7.35
C ILE A 71 8.72 5.67 7.10
N LYS A 72 9.27 5.08 8.17
CA LYS A 72 10.51 4.32 8.08
C LYS A 72 10.24 2.92 7.51
N TYR A 73 10.76 2.66 6.30
CA TYR A 73 10.67 1.37 5.60
C TYR A 73 9.26 0.76 5.57
N PRO A 74 8.23 1.47 5.06
CA PRO A 74 6.88 0.94 4.97
C PRO A 74 6.80 -0.23 3.98
N VAL A 75 5.80 -1.08 4.17
CA VAL A 75 5.27 -1.91 3.09
C VAL A 75 4.20 -1.07 2.37
N LEU A 76 4.22 -1.10 1.04
CA LEU A 76 3.23 -0.44 0.21
C LEU A 76 2.31 -1.50 -0.38
N LEU A 77 1.00 -1.31 -0.35
CA LEU A 77 0.02 -2.20 -0.98
C LEU A 77 -0.82 -1.40 -1.98
N HIS A 78 -0.71 -1.77 -3.24
CA HIS A 78 -1.44 -1.17 -4.35
C HIS A 78 -2.63 -2.05 -4.74
N CYS A 79 -3.83 -1.53 -4.53
CA CYS A 79 -5.07 -2.28 -4.75
C CYS A 79 -5.58 -2.29 -6.21
N SER A 80 -4.97 -1.51 -7.11
CA SER A 80 -5.39 -1.45 -8.52
C SER A 80 -4.28 -1.88 -9.51
N ASN A 81 -4.70 -2.30 -10.71
CA ASN A 81 -3.83 -2.74 -11.80
C ASN A 81 -3.40 -1.59 -12.72
N GLU A 82 -2.81 -0.54 -12.16
CA GLU A 82 -2.34 0.58 -12.97
C GLU A 82 -0.97 0.36 -13.58
N SER A 83 -0.80 0.91 -14.78
CA SER A 83 0.48 1.14 -15.44
C SER A 83 1.26 2.26 -14.72
N LEU A 84 1.59 2.06 -13.44
CA LEU A 84 2.42 3.01 -12.72
C LEU A 84 3.85 2.86 -13.19
N ASN A 85 4.22 3.70 -14.17
CA ASN A 85 5.55 3.85 -14.74
C ASN A 85 6.63 3.59 -13.68
N HIS A 86 7.29 2.45 -13.79
CA HIS A 86 7.76 1.65 -12.66
C HIS A 86 9.09 2.15 -12.07
N ASN A 87 9.34 3.46 -12.06
CA ASN A 87 10.61 4.03 -11.60
C ASN A 87 10.43 5.16 -10.57
N THR A 88 9.57 4.94 -9.59
CA THR A 88 9.37 5.91 -8.51
C THR A 88 10.34 5.70 -7.35
N PHE A 89 10.88 6.80 -6.81
CA PHE A 89 11.88 6.78 -5.74
C PHE A 89 11.37 6.13 -4.44
N TYR A 90 10.11 6.37 -4.08
CA TYR A 90 9.55 5.86 -2.82
C TYR A 90 9.38 4.33 -2.82
N TYR A 91 9.26 3.67 -3.99
CA TYR A 91 9.31 2.20 -4.08
C TYR A 91 10.68 1.64 -3.69
N ARG A 92 11.77 2.36 -3.97
CA ARG A 92 13.13 1.91 -3.59
C ARG A 92 13.35 2.00 -2.08
N ARG A 93 12.59 2.85 -1.39
CA ARG A 93 12.65 3.02 0.08
C ARG A 93 11.69 2.10 0.82
N ALA A 94 10.69 1.56 0.12
CA ALA A 94 9.74 0.62 0.71
C ALA A 94 10.44 -0.71 1.01
N LYS A 95 10.08 -1.31 2.14
CA LYS A 95 10.52 -2.66 2.51
C LYS A 95 10.03 -3.68 1.50
N ALA A 96 8.76 -3.55 1.09
CA ALA A 96 8.14 -4.33 0.04
C ALA A 96 7.01 -3.51 -0.61
N VAL A 97 6.69 -3.83 -1.85
CA VAL A 97 5.54 -3.30 -2.58
C VAL A 97 4.70 -4.48 -3.03
N LEU A 98 3.50 -4.60 -2.49
CA LEU A 98 2.51 -5.60 -2.84
C LEU A 98 1.56 -5.00 -3.88
N ARG A 99 1.19 -5.77 -4.89
CA ARG A 99 0.25 -5.35 -5.93
C ARG A 99 -0.82 -6.42 -6.11
N SER A 100 -2.09 -6.04 -5.99
CA SER A 100 -3.22 -6.92 -6.34
C SER A 100 -3.47 -6.96 -7.85
N GLY A 101 -2.84 -6.07 -8.62
CA GLY A 101 -2.78 -6.16 -10.08
C GLY A 101 -1.98 -7.40 -10.49
N GLY A 102 -2.48 -8.13 -11.49
CA GLY A 102 -1.87 -9.36 -11.98
C GLY A 102 -0.37 -9.22 -12.30
N TRP A 103 0.30 -10.36 -12.40
CA TRP A 103 1.74 -10.41 -12.68
C TRP A 103 2.10 -9.60 -13.94
N ASP A 104 3.10 -8.73 -13.81
CA ASP A 104 3.63 -7.92 -14.91
C ASP A 104 5.11 -8.29 -15.13
N PRO A 105 5.47 -8.92 -16.27
CA PRO A 105 6.84 -9.34 -16.56
C PRO A 105 7.85 -8.19 -16.58
N ASN A 106 7.39 -6.96 -16.77
CA ASN A 106 8.25 -5.78 -16.86
C ASN A 106 8.70 -5.28 -15.48
N ILE A 107 8.13 -5.82 -14.40
CA ILE A 107 8.57 -5.54 -13.04
C ILE A 107 9.86 -6.31 -12.74
N THR A 108 10.99 -5.61 -12.82
CA THR A 108 12.31 -6.17 -12.52
C THR A 108 12.80 -5.90 -11.09
N LYS A 109 12.02 -5.17 -10.28
CA LYS A 109 12.39 -4.85 -8.89
C LYS A 109 12.19 -6.05 -7.97
N THR A 110 13.22 -6.38 -7.19
CA THR A 110 13.20 -7.51 -6.25
C THR A 110 12.30 -7.31 -5.03
N ASN A 111 11.89 -6.07 -4.73
CA ASN A 111 11.00 -5.76 -3.61
C ASN A 111 9.53 -5.55 -4.02
N VAL A 112 9.16 -5.88 -5.25
CA VAL A 112 7.79 -5.75 -5.76
C VAL A 112 7.20 -7.13 -6.01
N PHE A 113 6.02 -7.40 -5.47
CA PHE A 113 5.36 -8.70 -5.50
C PHE A 113 3.91 -8.55 -5.94
N SER A 114 3.45 -9.48 -6.79
CA SER A 114 2.01 -9.67 -7.04
C SER A 114 1.43 -10.56 -5.94
N VAL A 115 0.26 -10.18 -5.43
CA VAL A 115 -0.46 -10.85 -4.33
C VAL A 115 -1.91 -11.11 -4.68
#